data_AF-A0A2V6N799-F1
#
_entry.id   AF-A0A2V6N799-F1
#
_cell.length_a   1.000
_cell.length_b   1.000
_cell.length_c   1.000
_cell.angle_alpha   90.00
_cell.angle_beta   90.00
_cell.angle_gamma   90.00
#
_symmetry.space_group_name_H-M   'P 1'
#
loop_
_entity.id
_entity.type
_entity.pdbx_description
1 polymer ?
#
loop_
_entity_poly.entity_id
_entity_poly.type
_entity_poly.pdbx_seq_one_letter_code
_entity_poly.pdbx_strand_id
1 'polypeptide(L)'
;MARALRLEFEDALADIPNAENGFRAIFSASPFPGADLKLQWRREESGGNWYYSEQFKTEGWLCPALLKYFRTAPPEIYVKVEPKK
;
A
#
# COMPACT_ATOMS: atom_id res chain seq x y z
N MET A 1 -6.02 4.90 -18.05
CA MET A 1 -6.54 3.69 -17.37
C MET A 1 -5.70 3.46 -16.11
N ALA A 2 -6.01 4.11 -15.00
CA ALA A 2 -5.31 3.86 -13.73
C ALA A 2 -5.84 2.55 -13.14
N ARG A 3 -5.02 1.50 -13.17
CA ARG A 3 -5.35 0.22 -12.51
C ARG A 3 -5.18 0.42 -11.01
N ALA A 4 -6.23 0.12 -10.24
CA ALA A 4 -6.16 0.06 -8.80
C ALA A 4 -5.10 -0.98 -8.39
N LEU A 5 -4.14 -0.57 -7.55
CA LEU A 5 -3.22 -1.48 -6.90
C LEU A 5 -4.02 -2.27 -5.86
N ARG A 6 -4.09 -3.59 -6.01
CA ARG A 6 -4.68 -4.48 -5.01
C ARG A 6 -3.65 -4.63 -3.88
N LEU A 7 -4.02 -4.18 -2.70
CA LEU A 7 -3.30 -4.41 -1.45
C LEU A 7 -3.92 -5.64 -0.81
N GLU A 8 -3.15 -6.71 -0.61
CA GLU A 8 -3.63 -7.87 0.14
C GLU A 8 -3.01 -7.78 1.54
N PHE A 9 -3.74 -7.09 2.41
CA PHE A 9 -3.57 -7.15 3.85
C PHE A 9 -4.89 -7.68 4.40
N GLU A 10 -4.98 -8.98 4.66
CA GLU A 10 -6.23 -9.56 5.19
C GLU A 10 -6.64 -8.88 6.51
N ASP A 11 -5.68 -8.44 7.33
CA ASP A 11 -5.96 -7.70 8.58
C ASP A 11 -5.95 -6.16 8.44
N ALA A 12 -5.08 -5.57 7.60
CA ALA A 12 -4.95 -4.10 7.56
C ALA A 12 -6.06 -3.39 6.77
N LEU A 13 -6.85 -4.13 5.98
CA LEU A 13 -8.05 -3.59 5.34
C LEU A 13 -9.26 -3.53 6.27
N ALA A 14 -9.23 -4.25 7.41
CA ALA A 14 -10.36 -4.33 8.33
C ALA A 14 -10.68 -3.00 9.02
N ASP A 15 -9.68 -2.13 9.21
CA ASP A 15 -9.83 -0.82 9.84
C ASP A 15 -10.09 0.34 8.86
N ILE A 16 -10.20 0.07 7.54
CA ILE A 16 -10.54 1.12 6.57
C ILE A 16 -12.07 1.33 6.58
N PRO A 17 -12.55 2.51 7.00
CA PRO A 17 -13.98 2.80 6.98
C PRO A 17 -14.53 2.65 5.56
N ASN A 18 -15.62 1.88 5.40
CA ASN A 18 -16.28 1.62 4.11
C ASN A 18 -15.41 0.89 3.07
N ALA A 19 -14.44 0.06 3.48
CA ALA A 19 -13.67 -0.77 2.54
C ALA A 19 -14.55 -1.59 1.59
N GLU A 20 -15.74 -2.01 2.05
CA GLU A 20 -16.77 -2.71 1.27
C GLU A 20 -17.33 -1.90 0.09
N ASN A 21 -17.39 -0.57 0.18
CA ASN A 21 -17.80 0.32 -0.91
C ASN A 21 -16.64 0.73 -1.83
N GLY A 22 -15.46 0.19 -1.56
CA GLY A 22 -14.21 0.54 -2.22
C GLY A 22 -13.58 1.81 -1.64
N PHE A 23 -12.27 1.89 -1.76
CA PHE A 23 -11.45 3.00 -1.29
C PHE A 23 -10.44 3.41 -2.36
N ARG A 24 -9.87 4.60 -2.20
CA ARG A 24 -8.71 5.06 -2.97
C ARG A 24 -7.48 5.01 -2.06
N ALA A 25 -6.45 4.28 -2.48
CA ALA A 25 -5.13 4.34 -1.87
C ALA A 25 -4.20 5.21 -2.71
N ILE A 26 -3.51 6.17 -2.07
CA ILE A 26 -2.47 7.02 -2.65
C ILE A 26 -1.14 6.56 -2.08
N PHE A 27 -0.16 6.31 -2.96
CA PHE A 27 1.17 5.81 -2.59
C PHE A 27 2.24 6.86 -2.90
N SER A 28 3.21 7.02 -2.01
CA SER A 28 4.37 7.91 -2.21
C SER A 28 5.64 7.28 -1.63
N ALA A 29 6.77 7.45 -2.32
CA ALA A 29 8.09 7.06 -1.80
C ALA A 29 8.69 8.11 -0.84
N SER A 30 7.99 9.23 -0.64
CA SER A 30 8.37 10.30 0.29
C SER A 30 7.21 10.58 1.25
N PRO A 31 7.50 10.96 2.51
CA PRO A 31 6.46 11.34 3.46
C PRO A 31 5.64 12.51 2.91
N PHE A 32 4.34 12.50 3.17
CA PHE A 32 3.44 13.59 2.79
C PHE A 32 2.37 13.83 3.86
N PRO A 33 1.84 15.06 3.99
CA PRO A 33 0.80 15.37 4.96
C PRO A 33 -0.45 14.50 4.76
N GLY A 34 -0.93 13.89 5.85
CA GLY A 34 -2.12 13.05 5.84
C GLY A 34 -1.89 11.65 5.27
N ALA A 35 -0.65 11.15 5.23
CA ALA A 35 -0.41 9.72 5.08
C ALA A 35 -0.89 8.97 6.32
N ASP A 36 -1.65 7.90 6.11
CA ASP A 36 -2.21 7.07 7.18
C ASP A 36 -1.23 5.97 7.60
N LEU A 37 -0.45 5.43 6.63
CA LEU A 37 0.43 4.28 6.85
C LEU A 37 1.84 4.53 6.34
N LYS A 38 2.81 3.92 7.02
CA LYS A 38 4.19 3.76 6.57
C LYS A 38 4.53 2.28 6.42
N LEU A 39 5.00 1.92 5.25
CA LEU A 39 5.35 0.57 4.83
C LEU A 39 6.86 0.50 4.58
N GLN A 40 7.54 -0.50 5.14
CA GLN A 40 8.97 -0.73 4.99
C GLN A 40 9.21 -1.96 4.12
N TRP A 41 10.01 -1.82 3.05
CA TRP A 41 10.30 -2.94 2.15
C TRP A 41 11.04 -4.06 2.87
N ARG A 42 10.71 -5.31 2.54
CA ARG A 42 11.33 -6.51 3.13
C ARG A 42 11.99 -7.41 2.09
N ARG A 43 11.22 -7.85 1.10
CA ARG A 43 11.69 -8.79 0.06
C ARG A 43 10.83 -8.71 -1.19
N GLU A 44 11.40 -9.10 -2.32
CA GLU A 44 10.65 -9.40 -3.54
C GLU A 44 10.19 -10.86 -3.50
N GLU A 45 8.96 -11.13 -3.94
CA GLU A 45 8.43 -12.48 -4.07
C GLU A 45 7.34 -12.52 -5.15
N SER A 46 7.41 -13.52 -6.03
CA SER A 46 6.43 -13.74 -7.11
C SER A 46 6.19 -12.50 -7.99
N GLY A 47 7.23 -11.70 -8.21
CA GLY A 47 7.20 -10.45 -9.01
C GLY A 47 6.56 -9.25 -8.29
N GLY A 48 6.07 -9.42 -7.07
CA GLY A 48 5.63 -8.33 -6.19
C GLY A 48 6.61 -8.12 -5.04
N ASN A 49 6.25 -7.23 -4.12
CA ASN A 49 7.12 -6.83 -3.02
C ASN A 49 6.39 -6.89 -1.69
N TRP A 50 6.98 -7.58 -0.72
CA TRP A 50 6.50 -7.60 0.66
C TRP A 50 6.96 -6.36 1.40
N TYR A 51 6.02 -5.72 2.08
CA TYR A 51 6.26 -4.56 2.92
C TYR A 51 5.70 -4.79 4.32
N TYR A 52 6.45 -4.36 5.33
CA TYR A 52 6.05 -4.42 6.73
C TYR A 52 5.42 -3.10 7.19
N SER A 53 4.27 -3.17 7.85
CA SER A 53 3.66 -2.05 8.56
C SER A 53 4.01 -2.14 10.04
N GLU A 54 4.69 -1.12 10.56
CA GLU A 54 4.98 -1.05 11.99
C GLU A 54 3.72 -0.83 12.84
N GLN A 55 2.73 -0.13 12.28
CA GLN A 55 1.47 0.19 12.96
C GLN A 55 0.61 -1.06 13.18
N PHE A 56 0.54 -1.96 12.20
CA PHE A 56 -0.25 -3.19 12.27
C PHE A 56 0.58 -4.42 12.63
N LYS A 57 1.90 -4.25 12.81
CA LYS A 57 2.86 -5.32 13.11
C LYS A 57 2.80 -6.52 12.16
N THR A 58 2.43 -6.26 10.90
CA THR A 58 2.21 -7.29 9.87
C THR A 58 2.87 -6.94 8.54
N GLU A 59 3.05 -7.94 7.67
CA GLU A 59 3.49 -7.76 6.30
C GLU A 59 2.31 -7.78 5.33
N GLY A 60 2.42 -7.03 4.23
CA GLY A 60 1.50 -7.09 3.12
C GLY A 60 2.23 -7.09 1.80
N TRP A 61 1.65 -7.79 0.82
CA TRP A 61 2.24 -7.95 -0.50
C TRP A 61 1.69 -6.88 -1.47
N LEU A 62 2.60 -6.13 -2.09
CA LEU A 62 2.31 -5.18 -3.14
C LEU A 62 2.55 -5.81 -4.50
N CYS A 63 1.52 -5.80 -5.34
CA CYS A 63 1.58 -6.44 -6.65
C CYS A 63 2.61 -5.78 -7.59
N PRO A 64 3.04 -6.47 -8.67
CA PRO A 64 4.03 -5.98 -9.62
C PRO A 64 3.67 -4.63 -10.27
N ALA A 65 2.38 -4.25 -10.26
CA ALA A 65 1.93 -2.97 -10.81
C ALA A 65 2.54 -1.76 -10.08
N LEU A 66 3.09 -1.94 -8.88
CA LEU A 66 3.84 -0.91 -8.16
C LEU A 66 4.95 -0.32 -9.02
N LEU A 67 5.67 -1.17 -9.75
CA LEU A 67 6.79 -0.78 -10.61
C LEU A 67 6.37 0.00 -11.87
N LYS A 68 5.06 0.20 -12.09
CA LYS A 68 4.56 1.13 -13.12
C LYS A 68 4.60 2.58 -12.65
N TYR A 69 4.65 2.79 -11.34
CA TYR A 69 4.64 4.12 -10.71
C TYR A 69 5.98 4.46 -10.06
N PHE A 70 6.75 3.44 -9.68
CA PHE A 70 8.08 3.57 -9.11
C PHE A 70 9.11 2.89 -10.01
N ARG A 71 10.30 3.50 -10.18
CA ARG A 71 11.38 2.91 -10.99
C ARG A 71 11.90 1.59 -10.41
N THR A 72 11.92 1.51 -9.09
CA THR A 72 12.31 0.34 -8.28
C THR A 72 11.38 0.26 -7.09
N ALA A 73 11.34 -0.88 -6.38
CA ALA A 73 10.64 -0.97 -5.12
C ALA A 73 11.31 -0.01 -4.10
N PRO A 74 10.64 1.07 -3.67
CA PRO A 74 11.25 2.00 -2.73
C PRO A 74 11.37 1.34 -1.34
N PRO A 75 12.40 1.68 -0.56
CA PRO A 75 12.61 1.11 0.78
C PRO A 75 11.49 1.49 1.76
N GLU A 76 10.83 2.62 1.51
CA GLU A 76 9.70 3.11 2.30
C GLU A 76 8.58 3.57 1.37
N ILE A 77 7.34 3.25 1.74
CA ILE A 77 6.13 3.69 1.06
C ILE A 77 5.17 4.29 2.09
N TYR A 78 4.70 5.49 1.80
CA TYR A 78 3.65 6.17 2.54
C TYR A 78 2.34 5.97 1.82
N VAL A 79 1.31 5.55 2.54
CA VAL A 79 -0.02 5.29 2.00
C VAL A 79 -1.05 6.18 2.67
N LYS A 80 -1.89 6.83 1.87
CA LYS A 80 -3.12 7.46 2.34
C LYS A 80 -4.31 6.69 1.80
N VAL A 81 -5.28 6.41 2.64
CA VAL A 81 -6.53 5.74 2.30
C VAL A 81 -7.67 6.74 2.43
N GLU A 82 -8.40 6.93 1.35
CA GLU A 82 -9.57 7.81 1.33
C GLU A 82 -10.81 7.03 0.87
N PRO A 83 -11.99 7.29 1.44
CA PRO A 83 -13.23 6.68 0.97
C PRO A 83 -13.50 7.09 -0.48
N LYS A 84 -14.07 6.16 -1.26
CA LYS A 84 -14.53 6.47 -2.60
C LYS A 84 -15.80 7.35 -2.49
N LYS A 85 -15.77 8.54 -3.10
CA LYS A 85 -16.97 9.39 -3.25
C LYS A 85 -17.97 8.77 -4.21
#